data_AF-C5KR32-F1
#
_entry.id   AF-C5KR32-F1
#
_cell.length_a   1.000
_cell.length_b   1.000
_cell.length_c   1.000
_cell.angle_alpha   90.00
_cell.angle_beta   90.00
_cell.angle_gamma   90.00
#
_symmetry.space_group_name_H-M   'P 1'
#
loop_
_entity.id
_entity.type
_entity.pdbx_description
1 polymer ?
#
loop_
_entity_poly.entity_id
_entity_poly.type
_entity_poly.pdbx_seq_one_letter_code
_entity_poly.pdbx_strand_id
1 'polypeptide(L)'
;MIDEALDAITEIKVPADWKNLSDSMLRFEQNYHDALGNLAKEKSAINKPSFTENIQAPVALQRGDDIPVSAFANDELVGGKVPLGTAKVEKRGVALMIPIVDMDKCTQCNICSMSCPHACIRPFLLSQAEDDAKPSTFDSRKAKGGAEVAGLHYRIQVSPLDCTGCETCVNACPYDALRMEHLADFEDIEKPNWEYAVSLPDRSSRFDKTTLKGSQFYQPLLEFHGACAGCGETPYVRLLTQMFGDRMVIANATGCSSIWGAPYGPTPFTTRYDGTGPAWANSLFEDAAEYGMGMAVTTSVRRKALKARVQELLLEGKDSPLSPELYTQLNEWVENFRNPSVCAALSKSLPPLLKAEASKDPAIQEILDVSDLIPKISNWIIGGDGW
;
A
#
# COMPACT_ATOMS: atom_id res chain seq x y z
N MET A 1 43.81 -10.82 15.78
CA MET A 1 42.33 -10.87 15.85
C MET A 1 41.77 -12.01 16.68
N ILE A 2 42.18 -13.30 16.56
CA ILE A 2 41.72 -14.33 17.53
C ILE A 2 42.40 -14.16 18.90
N ASP A 3 43.72 -13.98 18.92
CA ASP A 3 44.48 -13.82 20.17
C ASP A 3 44.06 -12.55 20.94
N GLU A 4 43.85 -11.44 20.23
CA GLU A 4 43.32 -10.19 20.80
C GLU A 4 41.89 -10.32 21.33
N ALA A 5 41.07 -11.22 20.75
CA ALA A 5 39.73 -11.46 21.24
C ALA A 5 39.74 -12.18 22.59
N LEU A 6 40.69 -13.10 22.81
CA LEU A 6 40.84 -13.78 24.10
C LEU A 6 41.22 -12.79 25.20
N ASP A 7 42.12 -11.85 24.90
CA ASP A 7 42.53 -10.79 25.83
C ASP A 7 41.43 -9.73 26.05
N ALA A 8 40.54 -9.53 25.07
CA ALA A 8 39.44 -8.58 25.16
C ALA A 8 38.21 -9.11 25.93
N ILE A 9 38.09 -10.42 26.15
CA ILE A 9 37.00 -11.00 26.95
C ILE A 9 37.19 -10.62 28.42
N THR A 10 36.37 -9.69 28.89
CA THR A 10 36.39 -9.20 30.26
C THR A 10 35.13 -9.64 31.00
N GLU A 11 35.28 -10.22 32.20
CA GLU A 11 34.14 -10.54 33.05
C GLU A 11 33.48 -9.25 33.58
N ILE A 12 32.20 -9.06 33.28
CA ILE A 12 31.42 -7.96 33.85
C ILE A 12 30.93 -8.37 35.25
N LYS A 13 31.45 -7.72 36.29
CA LYS A 13 30.98 -7.91 37.67
C LYS A 13 29.61 -7.27 37.84
N VAL A 14 28.55 -8.07 37.71
CA VAL A 14 27.17 -7.63 37.86
C VAL A 14 26.88 -7.20 39.31
N PRO A 15 26.39 -5.97 39.55
CA PRO A 15 26.05 -5.51 40.90
C PRO A 15 24.93 -6.34 41.53
N ALA A 16 25.07 -6.69 42.82
CA ALA A 16 24.06 -7.48 43.53
C ALA A 16 22.68 -6.80 43.59
N ASP A 17 22.65 -5.47 43.50
CA ASP A 17 21.42 -4.68 43.52
C ASP A 17 20.61 -4.77 42.21
N TRP A 18 21.17 -5.33 41.14
CA TRP A 18 20.42 -5.57 39.90
C TRP A 18 19.22 -6.50 40.12
N LYS A 19 19.26 -7.38 41.13
CA LYS A 19 18.11 -8.21 41.55
C LYS A 19 16.90 -7.39 42.04
N ASN A 20 17.12 -6.12 42.38
CA ASN A 20 16.11 -5.20 42.92
C ASN A 20 15.67 -4.14 41.88
N LEU A 21 16.12 -4.24 40.62
CA LEU A 21 15.64 -3.36 39.57
C LEU A 21 14.13 -3.55 39.39
N SER A 22 13.39 -2.45 39.33
CA SER A 22 11.95 -2.48 39.10
C SER A 22 11.65 -2.58 37.60
N ASP A 23 10.54 -3.22 37.25
CA ASP A 23 10.06 -3.33 35.87
C ASP A 23 9.83 -1.96 35.22
N SER A 24 9.61 -0.91 36.01
CA SER A 24 9.55 0.48 35.52
C SER A 24 10.86 1.00 34.92
N MET A 25 11.98 0.28 35.07
CA MET A 25 13.24 0.56 34.38
C MET A 25 13.39 -0.22 33.06
N LEU A 26 12.53 -1.21 32.79
CA LEU A 26 12.49 -1.99 31.54
C LEU A 26 11.74 -1.20 30.45
N ARG A 27 12.36 -0.14 29.94
CA ARG A 27 11.80 0.72 28.87
C ARG A 27 11.52 -0.03 27.55
N PHE A 28 12.07 -1.22 27.36
CA PHE A 28 12.10 -1.90 26.06
C PHE A 28 10.77 -2.56 25.69
N GLU A 29 10.13 -3.31 26.60
CA GLU A 29 8.81 -3.92 26.34
C GLU A 29 7.72 -2.85 26.21
N GLN A 30 7.79 -1.81 27.05
CA GLN A 30 6.81 -0.74 27.07
C GLN A 30 6.86 0.08 25.78
N ASN A 31 8.05 0.43 25.26
CA ASN A 31 8.18 1.21 24.03
C ASN A 31 7.75 0.45 22.76
N TYR A 32 7.92 -0.87 22.67
CA TYR A 32 7.50 -1.63 21.48
C TYR A 32 5.98 -1.93 21.50
N HIS A 33 5.43 -2.28 22.68
CA HIS A 33 3.98 -2.39 22.88
C HIS A 33 3.27 -1.04 22.73
N ASP A 34 3.88 0.06 23.19
CA ASP A 34 3.37 1.42 22.97
C ASP A 34 3.56 1.88 21.52
N ALA A 35 4.65 1.51 20.83
CA ALA A 35 4.83 1.84 19.41
C ALA A 35 3.76 1.15 18.55
N LEU A 36 3.54 -0.16 18.72
CA LEU A 36 2.52 -0.88 17.95
C LEU A 36 1.09 -0.57 18.44
N GLY A 37 0.88 -0.40 19.75
CA GLY A 37 -0.40 -0.05 20.35
C GLY A 37 -0.83 1.42 20.15
N ASN A 38 0.10 2.36 20.02
CA ASN A 38 -0.23 3.75 19.68
C ASN A 38 -0.43 3.94 18.17
N LEU A 39 0.32 3.22 17.31
CA LEU A 39 0.04 3.17 15.85
C LEU A 39 -1.34 2.57 15.53
N ALA A 40 -1.85 1.66 16.36
CA ALA A 40 -3.21 1.11 16.23
C ALA A 40 -4.33 2.05 16.69
N LYS A 41 -4.04 2.98 17.62
CA LYS A 41 -5.00 3.98 18.11
C LYS A 41 -5.21 5.16 17.17
N GLU A 42 -4.26 5.48 16.29
CA GLU A 42 -4.36 6.69 15.46
C GLU A 42 -5.20 6.57 14.18
N LYS A 43 -5.65 5.38 13.75
CA LYS A 43 -6.63 5.25 12.64
C LYS A 43 -7.56 4.04 12.74
N SER A 44 -8.21 3.80 13.89
CA SER A 44 -9.34 2.87 13.95
C SER A 44 -10.62 3.57 14.43
N ALA A 45 -11.34 4.14 13.47
CA ALA A 45 -12.80 4.18 13.57
C ALA A 45 -13.35 2.77 13.29
N ILE A 46 -13.01 1.77 14.12
CA ILE A 46 -13.72 0.49 14.32
C ILE A 46 -13.15 -0.12 15.62
N ASN A 47 -14.01 -0.26 16.61
CA ASN A 47 -13.72 -0.77 17.95
C ASN A 47 -13.59 -2.31 17.94
N LYS A 48 -12.48 -2.86 17.41
CA LYS A 48 -12.07 -4.27 17.56
C LYS A 48 -10.53 -4.32 17.64
N PRO A 49 -9.93 -5.11 18.55
CA PRO A 49 -8.48 -5.13 18.69
C PRO A 49 -7.87 -5.67 17.39
N SER A 50 -6.94 -4.91 16.83
CA SER A 50 -6.52 -5.03 15.44
C SER A 50 -5.68 -6.29 15.21
N PHE A 51 -5.73 -6.86 14.00
CA PHE A 51 -4.82 -7.95 13.59
C PHE A 51 -3.34 -7.61 13.89
N THR A 52 -2.97 -6.34 13.74
CA THR A 52 -1.63 -5.84 14.06
C THR A 52 -1.27 -6.04 15.54
N GLU A 53 -2.17 -5.74 16.47
CA GLU A 53 -1.91 -5.85 17.91
C GLU A 53 -1.96 -7.29 18.41
N ASN A 54 -2.93 -8.07 17.94
CA ASN A 54 -3.21 -9.40 18.51
C ASN A 54 -2.48 -10.54 17.81
N ILE A 55 -2.08 -10.36 16.55
CA ILE A 55 -1.45 -11.41 15.74
C ILE A 55 -0.05 -11.00 15.31
N GLN A 56 0.08 -9.88 14.59
CA GLN A 56 1.38 -9.48 14.04
C GLN A 56 2.40 -9.13 15.12
N ALA A 57 2.01 -8.33 16.13
CA ALA A 57 2.92 -7.89 17.19
C ALA A 57 3.48 -9.07 18.02
N PRO A 58 2.65 -10.03 18.52
CA PRO A 58 3.18 -11.21 19.19
C PRO A 58 4.06 -12.07 18.29
N VAL A 59 3.69 -12.26 17.01
CA VAL A 59 4.54 -12.99 16.06
C VAL A 59 5.90 -12.32 15.88
N ALA A 60 5.94 -11.00 15.73
CA ALA A 60 7.18 -10.23 15.61
C ALA A 60 8.05 -10.30 16.88
N LEU A 61 7.43 -10.44 18.05
CA LEU A 61 8.08 -10.64 19.35
C LEU A 61 8.45 -12.10 19.64
N GLN A 62 8.31 -13.01 18.67
CA GLN A 62 8.55 -14.45 18.84
C GLN A 62 7.63 -15.11 19.88
N ARG A 63 6.42 -14.54 20.05
CA ARG A 63 5.35 -15.02 20.94
C ARG A 63 4.13 -15.50 20.15
N GLY A 64 4.34 -15.98 18.92
CA GLY A 64 3.27 -16.49 18.08
C GLY A 64 2.55 -17.70 18.68
N ASP A 65 3.29 -18.56 19.39
CA ASP A 65 2.74 -19.75 20.06
C ASP A 65 1.80 -19.42 21.23
N ASP A 66 1.88 -18.20 21.78
CA ASP A 66 0.98 -17.72 22.85
C ASP A 66 -0.42 -17.36 22.32
N ILE A 67 -0.58 -17.22 21.00
CA ILE A 67 -1.83 -16.76 20.39
C ILE A 67 -2.87 -17.89 20.43
N PRO A 68 -4.02 -17.71 21.10
CA PRO A 68 -5.03 -18.74 21.17
C PRO A 68 -5.73 -18.94 19.83
N VAL A 69 -6.18 -20.17 19.54
CA VAL A 69 -6.94 -20.50 18.32
C VAL A 69 -8.14 -19.57 18.10
N SER A 70 -8.79 -19.11 19.18
CA SER A 70 -9.93 -18.19 19.13
C SER A 70 -9.58 -16.83 18.51
N ALA A 71 -8.31 -16.41 18.52
CA ALA A 71 -7.87 -15.17 17.88
C ALA A 71 -8.05 -15.20 16.35
N PHE A 72 -8.04 -16.39 15.75
CA PHE A 72 -8.23 -16.61 14.31
C PHE A 72 -9.68 -16.92 13.91
N ALA A 73 -10.58 -17.11 14.88
CA ALA A 73 -11.97 -17.53 14.66
C ALA A 73 -12.92 -16.33 14.47
N ASN A 74 -12.55 -15.37 13.61
CA ASN A 74 -13.37 -14.21 13.26
C ASN A 74 -13.50 -14.06 11.74
N ASP A 75 -14.53 -13.36 11.27
CA ASP A 75 -14.85 -13.25 9.84
C ASP A 75 -13.72 -12.68 8.97
N GLU A 76 -12.81 -11.89 9.57
CA GLU A 76 -11.67 -11.29 8.87
C GLU A 76 -10.54 -12.29 8.64
N LEU A 77 -10.37 -13.28 9.53
CA LEU A 77 -9.24 -14.23 9.51
C LEU A 77 -9.64 -15.67 9.16
N VAL A 78 -10.94 -16.00 9.24
CA VAL A 78 -11.47 -17.33 8.88
C VAL A 78 -11.03 -17.71 7.47
N GLY A 79 -10.56 -18.95 7.31
CA GLY A 79 -10.02 -19.46 6.04
C GLY A 79 -8.59 -19.01 5.75
N GLY A 80 -7.87 -18.46 6.74
CA GLY A 80 -6.47 -18.03 6.58
C GLY A 80 -6.34 -16.65 5.92
N LYS A 81 -7.42 -15.88 5.86
CA LYS A 81 -7.40 -14.51 5.35
C LYS A 81 -6.56 -13.62 6.28
N VAL A 82 -5.90 -12.64 5.68
CA VAL A 82 -5.12 -11.63 6.40
C VAL A 82 -5.48 -10.25 5.85
N PRO A 83 -5.59 -9.22 6.71
CA PRO A 83 -5.84 -7.86 6.23
C PRO A 83 -4.65 -7.34 5.43
N LEU A 84 -4.92 -6.41 4.52
CA LEU A 84 -3.91 -5.74 3.71
C LEU A 84 -3.24 -4.59 4.49
N GLY A 85 -2.03 -4.23 4.06
CA GLY A 85 -1.36 -2.98 4.43
C GLY A 85 -0.85 -2.96 5.86
N THR A 86 -0.50 -4.13 6.42
CA THR A 86 0.01 -4.24 7.78
C THR A 86 1.53 -4.10 7.86
N ALA A 87 2.26 -4.23 6.75
CA ALA A 87 3.71 -4.01 6.69
C ALA A 87 4.12 -2.58 7.07
N LYS A 88 3.25 -1.58 6.85
CA LYS A 88 3.54 -0.15 7.12
C LYS A 88 3.83 0.18 8.58
N VAL A 89 3.45 -0.69 9.51
CA VAL A 89 3.67 -0.50 10.96
C VAL A 89 4.95 -1.17 11.46
N GLU A 90 5.63 -1.97 10.62
CA GLU A 90 6.82 -2.71 11.07
C GLU A 90 8.00 -1.79 11.38
N LYS A 91 8.28 -0.82 10.49
CA LYS A 91 9.31 0.22 10.66
C LYS A 91 10.64 -0.37 11.16
N ARG A 92 11.11 -1.41 10.47
CA ARG A 92 12.17 -2.33 10.92
C ARG A 92 13.52 -1.64 11.20
N GLY A 93 13.83 -0.53 10.55
CA GLY A 93 15.06 0.26 10.81
C GLY A 93 16.35 -0.51 10.53
N VAL A 94 16.37 -1.41 9.54
CA VAL A 94 17.49 -2.34 9.32
C VAL A 94 18.63 -1.77 8.47
N ALA A 95 18.42 -0.62 7.81
CA ALA A 95 19.45 0.00 6.99
C ALA A 95 20.52 0.68 7.84
N LEU A 96 21.80 0.44 7.53
CA LEU A 96 22.90 1.23 8.09
C LEU A 96 22.93 2.65 7.50
N MET A 97 22.66 2.74 6.19
CA MET A 97 22.68 3.98 5.42
C MET A 97 21.35 4.17 4.69
N ILE A 98 20.88 5.40 4.59
CA ILE A 98 19.66 5.78 3.86
C ILE A 98 19.95 6.87 2.82
N PRO A 99 19.17 6.94 1.72
CA PRO A 99 19.34 7.99 0.73
C PRO A 99 18.82 9.34 1.24
N ILE A 100 19.68 10.34 1.31
CA ILE A 100 19.33 11.74 1.57
C ILE A 100 19.36 12.52 0.26
N VAL A 101 18.31 13.31 0.03
CA VAL A 101 18.12 14.08 -1.20
C VAL A 101 18.64 15.50 -1.03
N ASP A 102 19.44 15.93 -2.00
CA ASP A 102 19.73 17.33 -2.29
C ASP A 102 18.69 17.89 -3.27
N MET A 103 17.76 18.72 -2.76
CA MET A 103 16.68 19.25 -3.57
C MET A 103 17.12 20.33 -4.56
N ASP A 104 18.30 20.94 -4.39
CA ASP A 104 18.84 21.91 -5.34
C ASP A 104 19.33 21.23 -6.62
N LYS A 105 19.84 20.00 -6.49
CA LYS A 105 20.21 19.16 -7.64
C LYS A 105 19.03 18.40 -8.24
N CYS A 106 17.95 18.21 -7.49
CA CYS A 106 16.81 17.41 -7.92
C CYS A 106 16.07 18.02 -9.13
N THR A 107 15.92 17.22 -10.19
CA THR A 107 15.18 17.61 -11.41
C THR A 107 13.72 17.18 -11.39
N GLN A 108 13.24 16.52 -10.32
CA GLN A 108 11.85 16.08 -10.15
C GLN A 108 11.38 15.09 -11.22
N CYS A 109 12.25 14.14 -11.58
CA CYS A 109 12.01 13.13 -12.62
C CYS A 109 11.33 11.85 -12.10
N ASN A 110 11.30 11.64 -10.78
CA ASN A 110 10.75 10.46 -10.08
C ASN A 110 11.45 9.11 -10.39
N ILE A 111 12.62 9.11 -11.04
CA ILE A 111 13.37 7.87 -11.35
C ILE A 111 13.79 7.11 -10.09
N CYS A 112 14.19 7.83 -9.03
CA CYS A 112 14.54 7.23 -7.74
C CYS A 112 13.36 6.48 -7.10
N SER A 113 12.14 7.04 -7.17
CA SER A 113 10.92 6.36 -6.75
C SER A 113 10.64 5.15 -7.63
N MET A 114 10.73 5.30 -8.95
CA MET A 114 10.52 4.21 -9.91
C MET A 114 11.43 3.01 -9.63
N SER A 115 12.69 3.28 -9.30
CA SER A 115 13.72 2.27 -9.10
C SER A 115 13.71 1.64 -7.71
N CYS A 116 12.99 2.20 -6.75
CA CYS A 116 12.98 1.70 -5.39
C CYS A 116 12.19 0.36 -5.31
N PRO A 117 12.82 -0.74 -4.87
CA PRO A 117 12.12 -2.00 -4.72
C PRO A 117 11.07 -1.96 -3.61
N HIS A 118 11.36 -1.32 -2.48
CA HIS A 118 10.53 -1.38 -1.26
C HIS A 118 9.51 -0.23 -1.11
N ALA A 119 9.39 0.65 -2.12
CA ALA A 119 8.58 1.86 -2.05
C ALA A 119 9.00 2.84 -0.91
N CYS A 120 10.28 2.88 -0.55
CA CYS A 120 10.79 3.70 0.57
C CYS A 120 11.18 5.12 0.18
N ILE A 121 11.13 5.50 -1.09
CA ILE A 121 11.37 6.88 -1.54
C ILE A 121 10.29 7.26 -2.54
N ARG A 122 9.54 8.32 -2.25
CA ARG A 122 8.33 8.69 -3.03
C ARG A 122 8.25 10.19 -3.28
N PRO A 123 7.65 10.62 -4.40
CA PRO A 123 7.41 12.02 -4.69
C PRO A 123 6.11 12.50 -4.05
N PHE A 124 6.13 13.72 -3.53
CA PHE A 124 4.99 14.37 -2.90
C PHE A 124 4.81 15.78 -3.45
N LEU A 125 3.56 16.22 -3.53
CA LEU A 125 3.18 17.55 -3.98
C LEU A 125 2.44 18.28 -2.87
N LEU A 126 2.79 19.54 -2.68
CA LEU A 126 2.26 20.41 -1.64
C LEU A 126 1.61 21.63 -2.28
N SER A 127 0.46 22.02 -1.78
CA SER A 127 -0.05 23.38 -1.97
C SER A 127 0.83 24.38 -1.22
N GLN A 128 0.66 25.68 -1.49
CA GLN A 128 1.40 26.71 -0.75
C GLN A 128 1.13 26.64 0.76
N ALA A 129 -0.13 26.43 1.18
CA ALA A 129 -0.47 26.35 2.60
C ALA A 129 0.15 25.14 3.31
N GLU A 130 0.26 24.01 2.61
CA GLU A 130 0.99 22.84 3.12
C GLU A 130 2.49 23.14 3.19
N ASP A 131 3.06 23.76 2.15
CA ASP A 131 4.46 24.16 2.15
C ASP A 131 4.83 25.13 3.29
N ASP A 132 3.90 26.02 3.65
CA ASP A 132 4.08 26.96 4.77
C ASP A 132 3.96 26.26 6.15
N ALA A 133 3.26 25.11 6.21
CA ALA A 133 2.99 24.36 7.44
C ALA A 133 3.93 23.15 7.66
N LYS A 134 4.85 22.89 6.74
CA LYS A 134 5.77 21.74 6.79
C LYS A 134 6.76 21.84 7.95
N PRO A 135 7.33 20.70 8.43
CA PRO A 135 8.48 20.73 9.33
C PRO A 135 9.63 21.57 8.77
N SER A 136 10.39 22.26 9.61
CA SER A 136 11.49 23.13 9.16
C SER A 136 12.56 22.40 8.36
N THR A 137 12.70 21.09 8.58
CA THR A 137 13.61 20.16 7.89
C THR A 137 13.03 19.56 6.61
N PHE A 138 11.76 19.82 6.30
CA PHE A 138 11.11 19.31 5.10
C PHE A 138 11.47 20.18 3.89
N ASP A 139 12.66 19.93 3.34
CA ASP A 139 13.20 20.74 2.26
C ASP A 139 12.46 20.49 0.94
N SER A 140 11.62 21.42 0.49
CA SER A 140 10.84 21.32 -0.76
C SER A 140 11.24 22.42 -1.75
N ARG A 141 10.89 22.23 -3.03
CA ARG A 141 11.10 23.23 -4.09
C ARG A 141 9.81 23.45 -4.87
N LYS A 142 9.68 24.59 -5.55
CA LYS A 142 8.60 24.79 -6.52
C LYS A 142 8.56 23.64 -7.53
N ALA A 143 7.38 23.10 -7.77
CA ALA A 143 7.21 22.00 -8.68
C ALA A 143 7.47 22.45 -10.14
N LYS A 144 8.22 21.64 -10.88
CA LYS A 144 8.63 21.88 -12.28
C LYS A 144 7.78 20.98 -13.19
N GLY A 145 7.07 21.58 -14.14
CA GLY A 145 6.20 20.86 -15.08
C GLY A 145 5.14 21.76 -15.70
N GLY A 146 4.09 21.15 -16.24
CA GLY A 146 2.98 21.84 -16.88
C GLY A 146 1.89 22.28 -15.90
N ALA A 147 0.67 22.42 -16.41
CA ALA A 147 -0.50 22.88 -15.65
C ALA A 147 -0.83 21.96 -14.46
N GLU A 148 -0.47 20.67 -14.55
CA GLU A 148 -0.71 19.67 -13.52
C GLU A 148 -0.01 19.96 -12.18
N VAL A 149 1.10 20.70 -12.20
CA VAL A 149 1.89 21.10 -11.02
C VAL A 149 1.89 22.62 -10.77
N ALA A 150 1.13 23.40 -11.54
CA ALA A 150 1.13 24.85 -11.43
C ALA A 150 0.75 25.31 -10.01
N GLY A 151 1.62 26.13 -9.40
CA GLY A 151 1.41 26.66 -8.04
C GLY A 151 1.67 25.66 -6.91
N LEU A 152 2.19 24.46 -7.21
CA LEU A 152 2.55 23.46 -6.20
C LEU A 152 4.05 23.48 -5.89
N HIS A 153 4.39 22.92 -4.74
CA HIS A 153 5.75 22.53 -4.35
C HIS A 153 5.91 21.01 -4.44
N TYR A 154 7.15 20.58 -4.54
CA TYR A 154 7.55 19.20 -4.72
C TYR A 154 8.64 18.83 -3.71
N ARG A 155 8.50 17.64 -3.14
CA ARG A 155 9.51 16.96 -2.31
C ARG A 155 9.60 15.52 -2.77
N ILE A 156 10.81 14.98 -2.89
CA ILE A 156 11.03 13.54 -2.86
C ILE A 156 11.45 13.16 -1.44
N GLN A 157 10.73 12.24 -0.80
CA GLN A 157 10.89 11.94 0.61
C GLN A 157 11.19 10.45 0.81
N VAL A 158 12.17 10.15 1.67
CA VAL A 158 12.53 8.80 2.09
C VAL A 158 11.76 8.41 3.35
N SER A 159 11.36 7.14 3.46
CA SER A 159 10.94 6.51 4.71
C SER A 159 12.17 5.87 5.36
N PRO A 160 12.75 6.49 6.41
CA PRO A 160 14.04 6.04 6.94
C PRO A 160 13.96 4.63 7.52
N LEU A 161 12.88 4.30 8.22
CA LEU A 161 12.72 3.04 8.94
C LEU A 161 12.24 1.87 8.06
N ASP A 162 11.81 2.13 6.84
CA ASP A 162 11.46 1.07 5.88
C ASP A 162 12.58 0.83 4.85
N CYS A 163 13.52 1.77 4.70
CA CYS A 163 14.62 1.66 3.77
C CYS A 163 15.50 0.45 4.10
N THR A 164 16.02 -0.20 3.05
CA THR A 164 16.93 -1.35 3.16
C THR A 164 18.39 -1.01 2.82
N GLY A 165 18.69 0.25 2.48
CA GLY A 165 20.05 0.70 2.17
C GLY A 165 20.63 0.16 0.86
N CYS A 166 19.78 -0.31 -0.08
CA CYS A 166 20.22 -0.98 -1.31
C CYS A 166 20.85 -0.08 -2.40
N GLU A 167 20.87 1.24 -2.20
CA GLU A 167 21.47 2.23 -3.11
C GLU A 167 20.89 2.32 -4.54
N THR A 168 19.89 1.50 -4.90
CA THR A 168 19.32 1.49 -6.27
C THR A 168 18.82 2.86 -6.70
N CYS A 169 18.19 3.62 -5.81
CA CYS A 169 17.71 4.96 -6.09
C CYS A 169 18.83 5.99 -6.30
N VAL A 170 19.95 5.84 -5.59
CA VAL A 170 21.15 6.69 -5.73
C VAL A 170 21.80 6.42 -7.07
N ASN A 171 22.05 5.15 -7.38
CA ASN A 171 22.67 4.71 -8.63
C ASN A 171 21.80 5.02 -9.87
N ALA A 172 20.48 5.04 -9.73
CA ALA A 172 19.57 5.40 -10.80
C ALA A 172 19.43 6.92 -11.00
N CYS A 173 19.93 7.76 -10.08
CA CYS A 173 19.80 9.20 -10.17
C CYS A 173 20.72 9.76 -11.27
N PRO A 174 20.21 10.38 -12.34
CA PRO A 174 21.06 10.88 -13.42
C PRO A 174 21.72 12.24 -13.13
N TYR A 175 21.55 12.78 -11.91
CA TYR A 175 21.96 14.15 -11.54
C TYR A 175 22.65 14.25 -10.18
N ASP A 176 23.07 13.12 -9.60
CA ASP A 176 23.77 13.08 -8.29
C ASP A 176 23.06 13.87 -7.18
N ALA A 177 21.72 13.84 -7.19
CA ALA A 177 20.85 14.53 -6.24
C ALA A 177 20.58 13.71 -4.97
N LEU A 178 21.19 12.52 -4.86
CA LEU A 178 20.98 11.55 -3.81
C LEU A 178 22.33 11.07 -3.32
N ARG A 179 22.50 10.93 -2.01
CA ARG A 179 23.69 10.35 -1.38
C ARG A 179 23.30 9.45 -0.21
N MET A 180 24.08 8.40 0.02
CA MET A 180 23.88 7.54 1.17
C MET A 180 24.48 8.19 2.41
N GLU A 181 23.70 8.30 3.48
CA GLU A 181 24.12 8.83 4.79
C GLU A 181 23.73 7.86 5.90
N HIS A 182 24.40 7.93 7.06
CA HIS A 182 24.10 7.05 8.18
C HIS A 182 22.69 7.30 8.72
N LEU A 183 21.90 6.23 8.89
CA LEU A 183 20.55 6.31 9.44
C LEU A 183 20.55 7.03 10.80
N ALA A 184 21.52 6.70 11.67
CA ALA A 184 21.63 7.26 13.01
C ALA A 184 21.75 8.80 13.03
N ASP A 185 22.29 9.41 11.98
CA ASP A 185 22.47 10.86 11.90
C ASP A 185 21.22 11.59 11.36
N PHE A 186 20.30 10.85 10.72
CA PHE A 186 19.15 11.41 9.99
C PHE A 186 17.79 10.86 10.42
N GLU A 187 17.73 9.85 11.28
CA GLU A 187 16.46 9.22 11.71
C GLU A 187 15.50 10.25 12.32
N ASP A 188 15.97 11.04 13.29
CA ASP A 188 15.16 12.07 13.98
C ASP A 188 14.71 13.22 13.06
N ILE A 189 15.35 13.36 11.89
CA ILE A 189 15.01 14.37 10.88
C ILE A 189 13.99 13.80 9.89
N GLU A 190 14.28 12.63 9.32
CA GLU A 190 13.52 12.09 8.20
C GLU A 190 12.27 11.32 8.63
N LYS A 191 12.19 10.86 9.88
CA LYS A 191 10.98 10.23 10.41
C LYS A 191 9.79 11.21 10.46
N PRO A 192 9.87 12.39 11.10
CA PRO A 192 8.76 13.35 11.09
C PRO A 192 8.50 13.91 9.68
N ASN A 193 9.54 14.04 8.84
CA ASN A 193 9.36 14.42 7.44
C ASN A 193 8.53 13.37 6.67
N TRP A 194 8.83 12.08 6.85
CA TRP A 194 8.07 11.00 6.23
C TRP A 194 6.61 10.99 6.69
N GLU A 195 6.37 11.10 8.00
CA GLU A 195 5.03 11.17 8.59
C GLU A 195 4.23 12.34 8.01
N TYR A 196 4.85 13.52 7.90
CA TYR A 196 4.24 14.68 7.25
C TYR A 196 3.93 14.40 5.77
N ALA A 197 4.88 13.84 5.01
CA ALA A 197 4.70 13.57 3.59
C ALA A 197 3.50 12.63 3.30
N VAL A 198 3.38 11.53 4.06
CA VAL A 198 2.28 10.58 3.87
C VAL A 198 0.93 11.08 4.39
N SER A 199 0.91 12.19 5.13
CA SER A 199 -0.31 12.87 5.54
C SER A 199 -0.90 13.79 4.46
N LEU A 200 -0.11 14.15 3.44
CA LEU A 200 -0.53 15.04 2.36
C LEU A 200 -1.66 14.40 1.54
N PRO A 201 -2.62 15.20 1.04
CA PRO A 201 -3.73 14.69 0.27
C PRO A 201 -3.28 14.19 -1.10
N ASP A 202 -3.96 13.16 -1.60
CA ASP A 202 -3.69 12.60 -2.91
C ASP A 202 -4.00 13.59 -4.04
N ARG A 203 -3.01 13.80 -4.92
CA ARG A 203 -3.09 14.66 -6.12
C ARG A 203 -2.74 13.89 -7.40
N SER A 204 -2.62 12.58 -7.32
CA SER A 204 -2.20 11.70 -8.42
C SER A 204 -3.09 11.80 -9.67
N SER A 205 -4.38 12.06 -9.48
CA SER A 205 -5.38 12.23 -10.55
C SER A 205 -5.07 13.35 -11.55
N ARG A 206 -4.16 14.27 -11.21
CA ARG A 206 -3.68 15.33 -12.10
C ARG A 206 -2.69 14.82 -13.17
N PHE A 207 -2.19 13.60 -13.04
CA PHE A 207 -1.11 13.07 -13.87
C PHE A 207 -1.56 11.93 -14.76
N ASP A 208 -0.99 11.89 -15.96
CA ASP A 208 -1.04 10.72 -16.82
C ASP A 208 -0.19 9.59 -16.24
N LYS A 209 -0.86 8.56 -15.74
CA LYS A 209 -0.26 7.37 -15.15
C LYS A 209 0.58 6.53 -16.12
N THR A 210 0.50 6.77 -17.43
CA THR A 210 1.30 6.05 -18.44
C THR A 210 2.69 6.63 -18.62
N THR A 211 2.95 7.83 -18.07
CA THR A 211 4.29 8.43 -18.07
C THR A 211 5.10 7.96 -16.86
N LEU A 212 6.43 7.88 -16.99
CA LEU A 212 7.32 7.53 -15.86
C LEU A 212 7.07 8.47 -14.68
N LYS A 213 7.14 9.79 -14.89
CA LYS A 213 6.93 10.78 -13.83
C LYS A 213 5.54 10.66 -13.21
N GLY A 214 4.49 10.60 -14.04
CA GLY A 214 3.11 10.57 -13.59
C GLY A 214 2.77 9.33 -12.79
N SER A 215 3.20 8.14 -13.24
CA SER A 215 2.96 6.86 -12.53
C SER A 215 3.45 6.89 -11.08
N GLN A 216 4.54 7.61 -10.80
CA GLN A 216 5.15 7.65 -9.48
C GLN A 216 4.45 8.59 -8.49
N PHE A 217 3.54 9.46 -8.94
CA PHE A 217 2.67 10.21 -8.04
C PHE A 217 1.47 9.39 -7.53
N TYR A 218 1.13 8.29 -8.20
CA TYR A 218 0.11 7.37 -7.69
C TYR A 218 0.67 6.58 -6.52
N GLN A 219 -0.14 6.41 -5.47
CA GLN A 219 0.25 5.62 -4.31
C GLN A 219 0.64 4.20 -4.74
N PRO A 220 1.85 3.71 -4.38
CA PRO A 220 2.18 2.30 -4.57
C PRO A 220 1.33 1.46 -3.62
N LEU A 221 0.68 0.40 -4.14
CA LEU A 221 -0.12 -0.53 -3.34
C LEU A 221 0.61 -1.84 -3.05
N LEU A 222 1.92 -1.82 -3.21
CA LEU A 222 2.87 -2.80 -2.70
C LEU A 222 4.01 -2.00 -2.04
N GLU A 223 4.15 -2.12 -0.72
CA GLU A 223 5.11 -1.34 0.06
C GLU A 223 5.69 -2.16 1.22
N PHE A 224 6.98 -1.91 1.53
CA PHE A 224 7.64 -2.40 2.75
C PHE A 224 7.67 -3.93 2.92
N HIS A 225 7.68 -4.67 1.81
CA HIS A 225 7.74 -6.13 1.80
C HIS A 225 9.08 -6.69 2.30
N GLY A 226 9.09 -7.98 2.63
CA GLY A 226 10.27 -8.72 3.11
C GLY A 226 11.33 -9.10 2.07
N ALA A 227 11.22 -8.69 0.80
CA ALA A 227 12.22 -9.01 -0.23
C ALA A 227 13.62 -8.44 0.08
N CYS A 228 14.65 -9.02 -0.54
CA CYS A 228 16.05 -8.61 -0.39
C CYS A 228 16.29 -7.13 -0.74
N ALA A 229 17.29 -6.53 -0.11
CA ALA A 229 17.80 -5.20 -0.48
C ALA A 229 18.22 -5.20 -1.97
N GLY A 230 17.59 -4.36 -2.79
CA GLY A 230 17.87 -4.30 -4.23
C GLY A 230 17.18 -5.39 -5.06
N CYS A 231 16.11 -6.01 -4.55
CA CYS A 231 15.35 -7.03 -5.28
C CYS A 231 14.91 -6.54 -6.68
N GLY A 232 15.16 -7.36 -7.71
CA GLY A 232 14.79 -7.06 -9.08
C GLY A 232 13.33 -7.30 -9.43
N GLU A 233 12.54 -8.00 -8.59
CA GLU A 233 11.15 -8.34 -8.89
C GLU A 233 10.17 -7.22 -8.55
N THR A 234 10.32 -6.64 -7.36
CA THR A 234 9.28 -5.81 -6.74
C THR A 234 9.06 -4.43 -7.38
N PRO A 235 10.06 -3.77 -8.02
CA PRO A 235 9.78 -2.54 -8.79
C PRO A 235 8.72 -2.75 -9.88
N TYR A 236 8.71 -3.93 -10.53
CA TYR A 236 7.73 -4.26 -11.56
C TYR A 236 6.32 -4.40 -10.98
N VAL A 237 6.16 -5.20 -9.93
CA VAL A 237 4.86 -5.42 -9.29
C VAL A 237 4.35 -4.12 -8.64
N ARG A 238 5.23 -3.33 -8.01
CA ARG A 238 4.90 -2.01 -7.48
C ARG A 238 4.35 -1.09 -8.57
N LEU A 239 5.00 -1.00 -9.74
CA LEU A 239 4.49 -0.22 -10.86
C LEU A 239 3.13 -0.74 -11.35
N LEU A 240 2.95 -2.06 -11.45
CA LEU A 240 1.65 -2.66 -11.80
C LEU A 240 0.55 -2.18 -10.85
N THR A 241 0.82 -2.13 -9.55
CA THR A 241 -0.16 -1.64 -8.56
C THR A 241 -0.47 -0.16 -8.73
N GLN A 242 0.50 0.68 -9.10
CA GLN A 242 0.26 2.11 -9.38
C GLN A 242 -0.59 2.32 -10.63
N MET A 243 -0.51 1.41 -11.61
CA MET A 243 -1.28 1.51 -12.85
C MET A 243 -2.70 0.95 -12.75
N PHE A 244 -2.89 -0.13 -11.99
CA PHE A 244 -4.10 -0.97 -12.04
C PHE A 244 -4.65 -1.38 -10.67
N GLY A 245 -3.99 -0.97 -9.58
CA GLY A 245 -4.25 -1.48 -8.23
C GLY A 245 -5.64 -1.19 -7.67
N ASP A 246 -6.40 -0.23 -8.24
CA ASP A 246 -7.82 0.00 -7.89
C ASP A 246 -8.71 -1.22 -8.15
N ARG A 247 -8.34 -1.98 -9.17
CA ARG A 247 -9.20 -2.96 -9.83
C ARG A 247 -8.44 -4.24 -10.14
N MET A 248 -7.36 -4.48 -9.40
CA MET A 248 -6.44 -5.57 -9.63
C MET A 248 -6.83 -6.78 -8.78
N VAL A 249 -6.82 -7.95 -9.41
CA VAL A 249 -6.90 -9.25 -8.75
C VAL A 249 -5.66 -10.04 -9.16
N ILE A 250 -4.93 -10.58 -8.18
CA ILE A 250 -3.65 -11.26 -8.37
C ILE A 250 -3.81 -12.73 -7.98
N ALA A 251 -3.53 -13.61 -8.94
CA ALA A 251 -3.19 -15.00 -8.69
C ALA A 251 -1.66 -15.13 -8.70
N ASN A 252 -1.06 -15.45 -7.57
CA ASN A 252 0.39 -15.52 -7.43
C ASN A 252 0.84 -16.99 -7.33
N ALA A 253 1.80 -17.41 -8.14
CA ALA A 253 2.47 -18.69 -7.97
C ALA A 253 3.33 -18.69 -6.71
N THR A 254 3.54 -19.86 -6.11
CA THR A 254 4.46 -19.98 -4.97
C THR A 254 5.90 -19.72 -5.42
N GLY A 255 6.65 -18.91 -4.67
CA GLY A 255 8.02 -18.53 -5.00
C GLY A 255 8.41 -17.25 -4.27
N CYS A 256 9.51 -16.59 -4.66
CA CYS A 256 9.92 -15.32 -4.05
C CYS A 256 8.74 -14.34 -3.96
N SER A 257 7.95 -14.21 -5.02
CA SER A 257 6.79 -13.31 -5.07
C SER A 257 5.67 -13.62 -4.08
N SER A 258 5.45 -14.89 -3.72
CA SER A 258 4.52 -15.23 -2.64
C SER A 258 5.14 -14.99 -1.26
N ILE A 259 6.45 -15.24 -1.10
CA ILE A 259 7.15 -15.08 0.17
C ILE A 259 7.24 -13.61 0.59
N TRP A 260 7.69 -12.72 -0.31
CA TRP A 260 7.69 -11.30 0.00
C TRP A 260 6.30 -10.68 -0.13
N GLY A 261 5.38 -11.26 -0.92
CA GLY A 261 4.06 -10.68 -1.22
C GLY A 261 2.99 -10.95 -0.18
N ALA A 262 3.09 -12.05 0.58
CA ALA A 262 2.15 -12.37 1.65
C ALA A 262 2.79 -13.20 2.78
N PRO A 263 3.85 -12.70 3.45
CA PRO A 263 4.29 -13.33 4.68
C PRO A 263 3.16 -13.24 5.72
N TYR A 264 3.01 -14.27 6.55
CA TYR A 264 2.01 -14.24 7.60
C TYR A 264 2.41 -13.19 8.66
N GLY A 265 1.54 -12.20 8.89
CA GLY A 265 1.85 -11.02 9.70
C GLY A 265 1.94 -9.76 8.83
N PRO A 266 3.12 -9.32 8.38
CA PRO A 266 3.28 -8.05 7.68
C PRO A 266 2.92 -8.14 6.19
N THR A 267 1.65 -7.91 5.85
CA THR A 267 1.17 -7.91 4.47
C THR A 267 1.55 -6.59 3.76
N PRO A 268 2.29 -6.65 2.64
CA PRO A 268 2.79 -5.45 1.96
C PRO A 268 1.85 -4.89 0.89
N PHE A 269 0.92 -5.71 0.37
CA PHE A 269 -0.16 -5.19 -0.46
C PHE A 269 -1.07 -4.35 0.42
N THR A 270 -1.39 -3.14 -0.01
CA THR A 270 -2.14 -2.14 0.79
C THR A 270 -3.32 -1.58 0.02
N THR A 271 -4.13 -0.75 0.67
CA THR A 271 -5.24 -0.04 0.06
C THR A 271 -4.94 1.44 -0.11
N ARG A 272 -5.63 2.06 -1.06
CA ARG A 272 -5.71 3.52 -1.17
C ARG A 272 -6.51 4.12 -0.02
N TYR A 273 -6.54 5.45 0.00
CA TYR A 273 -7.36 6.25 0.91
C TYR A 273 -8.87 5.93 0.83
N ASP A 274 -9.36 5.40 -0.30
CA ASP A 274 -10.76 4.99 -0.50
C ASP A 274 -11.04 3.53 -0.12
N GLY A 275 -10.04 2.82 0.42
CA GLY A 275 -10.16 1.41 0.82
C GLY A 275 -10.00 0.40 -0.33
N THR A 276 -9.79 0.85 -1.57
CA THR A 276 -9.57 -0.06 -2.72
C THR A 276 -8.11 -0.45 -2.86
N GLY A 277 -7.83 -1.68 -3.25
CA GLY A 277 -6.49 -2.19 -3.49
C GLY A 277 -6.48 -3.56 -4.15
N PRO A 278 -5.30 -4.12 -4.42
CA PRO A 278 -5.18 -5.42 -5.06
C PRO A 278 -5.75 -6.52 -4.17
N ALA A 279 -6.70 -7.31 -4.70
CA ALA A 279 -7.06 -8.58 -4.08
C ALA A 279 -6.00 -9.61 -4.45
N TRP A 280 -5.31 -10.18 -3.48
CA TRP A 280 -4.19 -11.08 -3.71
C TRP A 280 -4.48 -12.49 -3.15
N ALA A 281 -4.12 -13.52 -3.91
CA ALA A 281 -4.15 -14.89 -3.43
C ALA A 281 -3.03 -15.73 -4.06
N ASN A 282 -2.48 -16.65 -3.28
CA ASN A 282 -1.60 -17.73 -3.73
C ASN A 282 -2.36 -19.05 -3.54
N SER A 283 -2.47 -19.83 -4.61
CA SER A 283 -2.98 -21.20 -4.55
C SER A 283 -1.80 -22.13 -4.29
N LEU A 284 -1.20 -22.71 -5.32
CA LEU A 284 -0.03 -23.57 -5.23
C LEU A 284 1.09 -23.06 -6.13
N PHE A 285 2.16 -23.85 -6.21
CA PHE A 285 3.28 -23.55 -7.07
C PHE A 285 2.91 -23.80 -8.54
N GLU A 286 2.25 -24.92 -8.80
CA GLU A 286 2.02 -25.50 -10.12
C GLU A 286 0.75 -25.01 -10.84
N ASP A 287 -0.15 -24.29 -10.17
CA ASP A 287 -1.52 -24.04 -10.66
C ASP A 287 -1.89 -22.56 -10.85
N ALA A 288 -0.93 -21.63 -10.75
CA ALA A 288 -1.24 -20.20 -10.72
C ALA A 288 -1.95 -19.72 -12.00
N ALA A 289 -1.66 -20.34 -13.16
CA ALA A 289 -2.31 -20.00 -14.42
C ALA A 289 -3.79 -20.37 -14.40
N GLU A 290 -4.09 -21.61 -14.01
CA GLU A 290 -5.43 -22.18 -13.91
C GLU A 290 -6.24 -21.49 -12.81
N TYR A 291 -5.60 -21.18 -11.69
CA TYR A 291 -6.19 -20.43 -10.59
C TYR A 291 -6.61 -19.02 -11.03
N GLY A 292 -5.70 -18.29 -11.70
CA GLY A 292 -6.01 -16.97 -12.26
C GLY A 292 -7.03 -17.01 -13.41
N MET A 293 -7.02 -18.08 -14.22
CA MET A 293 -8.06 -18.31 -15.22
C MET A 293 -9.43 -18.47 -14.55
N GLY A 294 -9.54 -19.22 -13.46
CA GLY A 294 -10.76 -19.35 -12.67
C GLY A 294 -11.28 -18.01 -12.14
N MET A 295 -10.39 -17.16 -11.62
CA MET A 295 -10.73 -15.79 -11.20
C MET A 295 -11.25 -14.93 -12.38
N ALA A 296 -10.58 -15.01 -13.53
CA ALA A 296 -10.95 -14.25 -14.72
C ALA A 296 -12.31 -14.69 -15.30
N VAL A 297 -12.58 -16.00 -15.33
CA VAL A 297 -13.86 -16.57 -15.74
C VAL A 297 -14.97 -16.11 -14.79
N THR A 298 -14.76 -16.23 -13.48
CA THR A 298 -15.73 -15.81 -12.45
C THR A 298 -16.06 -14.33 -12.59
N THR A 299 -15.04 -13.49 -12.71
CA THR A 299 -15.18 -12.04 -12.96
C THR A 299 -16.01 -11.77 -14.22
N SER A 300 -15.71 -12.48 -15.32
CA SER A 300 -16.41 -12.32 -16.59
C SER A 300 -17.89 -12.71 -16.48
N VAL A 301 -18.20 -13.83 -15.84
CA VAL A 301 -19.57 -14.31 -15.62
C VAL A 301 -20.35 -13.35 -14.73
N ARG A 302 -19.80 -12.98 -13.57
CA ARG A 302 -20.45 -12.04 -12.64
C ARG A 302 -20.73 -10.68 -13.30
N ARG A 303 -19.78 -10.13 -14.07
CA ARG A 303 -19.99 -8.86 -14.79
C ARG A 303 -21.02 -8.96 -15.92
N LYS A 304 -21.09 -10.10 -16.62
CA LYS A 304 -22.14 -10.33 -17.63
C LYS A 304 -23.52 -10.45 -16.98
N ALA A 305 -23.61 -11.12 -15.83
CA ALA A 305 -24.85 -11.20 -15.06
C ALA A 305 -25.31 -9.82 -14.59
N LEU A 306 -24.41 -9.00 -14.03
CA LEU A 306 -24.73 -7.61 -13.69
C LEU A 306 -25.18 -6.81 -14.94
N LYS A 307 -24.51 -6.98 -16.08
CA LYS A 307 -24.93 -6.35 -17.34
C LYS A 307 -26.35 -6.74 -17.75
N ALA A 308 -26.69 -8.02 -17.71
CA ALA A 308 -28.04 -8.49 -18.01
C ALA A 308 -29.07 -7.85 -17.06
N ARG A 309 -28.77 -7.81 -15.75
CA ARG A 309 -29.64 -7.21 -14.74
C ARG A 309 -29.90 -5.72 -14.96
N VAL A 310 -28.84 -4.97 -15.32
CA VAL A 310 -28.98 -3.55 -15.69
C VAL A 310 -29.82 -3.39 -16.96
N GLN A 311 -29.65 -4.27 -17.96
CA GLN A 311 -30.45 -4.22 -19.18
C GLN A 311 -31.94 -4.52 -18.92
N GLU A 312 -32.26 -5.47 -18.04
CA GLU A 312 -33.63 -5.74 -17.58
C GLU A 312 -34.24 -4.49 -16.92
N LEU A 313 -33.54 -3.89 -15.95
CA LEU A 313 -33.99 -2.66 -15.28
C LEU A 313 -34.25 -1.51 -16.28
N LEU A 314 -33.38 -1.34 -17.29
CA LEU A 314 -33.55 -0.31 -18.31
C LEU A 314 -34.71 -0.58 -19.27
N LEU A 315 -35.08 -1.85 -19.51
CA LEU A 315 -36.21 -2.24 -20.36
C LEU A 315 -37.54 -2.09 -19.62
N GLU A 316 -37.61 -2.56 -18.37
CA GLU A 316 -38.77 -2.45 -17.49
C GLU A 316 -39.03 -0.97 -17.10
N GLY A 317 -37.96 -0.20 -16.94
CA GLY A 317 -37.99 1.23 -16.66
C GLY A 317 -38.27 2.14 -17.86
N LYS A 318 -38.81 1.67 -18.99
CA LYS A 318 -39.14 2.54 -20.14
C LYS A 318 -40.27 3.54 -19.87
N ASP A 319 -41.09 3.28 -18.85
CA ASP A 319 -42.11 4.21 -18.30
C ASP A 319 -41.65 4.82 -16.94
N SER A 320 -40.33 5.05 -16.79
CA SER A 320 -39.50 4.98 -15.56
C SER A 320 -39.88 5.69 -14.25
N PRO A 321 -39.56 5.06 -13.09
CA PRO A 321 -39.27 5.68 -11.80
C PRO A 321 -37.79 6.11 -11.58
N LEU A 322 -36.87 5.80 -12.51
CA LEU A 322 -35.45 6.16 -12.43
C LEU A 322 -35.23 7.64 -12.75
N SER A 323 -34.25 8.28 -12.11
CA SER A 323 -33.81 9.61 -12.56
C SER A 323 -33.19 9.55 -13.96
N PRO A 324 -33.30 10.63 -14.77
CA PRO A 324 -32.64 10.72 -16.07
C PRO A 324 -31.12 10.50 -15.99
N GLU A 325 -30.50 10.92 -14.89
CA GLU A 325 -29.06 10.75 -14.66
C GLU A 325 -28.68 9.29 -14.46
N LEU A 326 -29.38 8.57 -13.56
CA LEU A 326 -29.13 7.15 -13.32
C LEU A 326 -29.39 6.32 -14.59
N TYR A 327 -30.48 6.60 -15.31
CA TYR A 327 -30.79 5.95 -16.58
C TYR A 327 -29.67 6.15 -17.62
N THR A 328 -29.15 7.37 -17.74
CA THR A 328 -28.08 7.70 -18.69
C THR A 328 -26.78 6.96 -18.35
N GLN A 329 -26.35 7.00 -17.08
CA GLN A 329 -25.10 6.35 -16.66
C GLN A 329 -25.16 4.82 -16.71
N LEU A 330 -26.32 4.22 -16.40
CA LEU A 330 -26.51 2.78 -16.56
C LEU A 330 -26.44 2.35 -18.02
N ASN A 331 -27.05 3.10 -18.95
CA ASN A 331 -26.91 2.86 -20.39
C ASN A 331 -25.46 3.00 -20.85
N GLU A 332 -24.79 4.08 -20.45
CA GLU A 332 -23.37 4.30 -20.79
C GLU A 332 -22.50 3.13 -20.30
N TRP A 333 -22.74 2.65 -19.07
CA TRP A 333 -22.04 1.49 -18.54
C TRP A 333 -22.32 0.23 -19.36
N VAL A 334 -23.58 -0.05 -19.72
CA VAL A 334 -23.95 -1.23 -20.53
C VAL A 334 -23.24 -1.24 -21.89
N GLU A 335 -23.21 -0.09 -22.57
CA GLU A 335 -22.55 0.08 -23.86
C GLU A 335 -21.03 -0.07 -23.75
N ASN A 336 -20.45 0.43 -22.65
CA ASN A 336 -19.01 0.53 -22.45
C ASN A 336 -18.46 -0.38 -21.35
N PHE A 337 -19.16 -1.43 -20.94
CA PHE A 337 -18.79 -2.27 -19.78
C PHE A 337 -17.43 -2.98 -19.94
N ARG A 338 -16.83 -2.96 -21.14
CA ARG A 338 -15.48 -3.46 -21.44
C ARG A 338 -14.41 -2.38 -21.50
N ASN A 339 -14.79 -1.10 -21.55
CA ASN A 339 -13.88 0.03 -21.56
C ASN A 339 -13.45 0.36 -20.11
N PRO A 340 -12.17 0.17 -19.73
CA PRO A 340 -11.73 0.37 -18.36
C PRO A 340 -11.80 1.82 -17.90
N SER A 341 -11.56 2.79 -18.79
CA SER A 341 -11.61 4.22 -18.43
C SER A 341 -13.04 4.68 -18.14
N VAL A 342 -14.00 4.28 -18.98
CA VAL A 342 -15.43 4.59 -18.77
C VAL A 342 -15.94 3.90 -17.50
N CYS A 343 -15.65 2.61 -17.32
CA CYS A 343 -16.05 1.89 -16.12
C CYS A 343 -15.46 2.47 -14.84
N ALA A 344 -14.23 3.01 -14.88
CA ALA A 344 -13.58 3.62 -13.72
C ALA A 344 -14.17 4.99 -13.34
N ALA A 345 -14.66 5.75 -14.32
CA ALA A 345 -15.42 6.97 -14.04
C ALA A 345 -16.78 6.61 -13.42
N LEU A 346 -17.49 5.67 -14.04
CA LEU A 346 -18.82 5.24 -13.60
C LEU A 346 -18.81 4.52 -12.25
N SER A 347 -17.73 3.84 -11.88
CA SER A 347 -17.61 3.21 -10.55
C SER A 347 -17.58 4.22 -9.40
N LYS A 348 -17.33 5.50 -9.68
CA LYS A 348 -17.39 6.58 -8.68
C LYS A 348 -18.77 7.22 -8.62
N SER A 349 -19.43 7.39 -9.77
CA SER A 349 -20.69 8.14 -9.88
C SER A 349 -21.95 7.27 -9.72
N LEU A 350 -21.94 6.01 -10.16
CA LEU A 350 -23.11 5.12 -10.08
C LEU A 350 -23.49 4.71 -8.65
N PRO A 351 -22.57 4.33 -7.74
CA PRO A 351 -22.98 3.84 -6.42
C PRO A 351 -23.78 4.85 -5.59
N PRO A 352 -23.44 6.16 -5.54
CA PRO A 352 -24.28 7.16 -4.89
C PRO A 352 -25.69 7.26 -5.48
N LEU A 353 -25.83 7.20 -6.81
CA LEU A 353 -27.13 7.28 -7.49
C LEU A 353 -27.98 6.04 -7.23
N LEU A 354 -27.38 4.85 -7.34
CA LEU A 354 -28.03 3.58 -7.00
C LEU A 354 -28.53 3.59 -5.55
N LYS A 355 -27.70 4.07 -4.61
CA LYS A 355 -28.08 4.18 -3.19
C LYS A 355 -29.24 5.14 -2.96
N ALA A 356 -29.27 6.28 -3.65
CA ALA A 356 -30.35 7.26 -3.53
C ALA A 356 -31.70 6.73 -4.04
N GLU A 357 -31.67 5.77 -4.96
CA GLU A 357 -32.87 5.24 -5.62
C GLU A 357 -33.18 3.78 -5.24
N ALA A 358 -32.39 3.15 -4.37
CA ALA A 358 -32.50 1.73 -4.02
C ALA A 358 -33.88 1.31 -3.49
N SER A 359 -34.61 2.22 -2.82
CA SER A 359 -35.95 1.94 -2.30
C SER A 359 -37.06 1.98 -3.36
N LYS A 360 -36.76 2.47 -4.57
CA LYS A 360 -37.77 2.60 -5.64
C LYS A 360 -38.04 1.27 -6.34
N ASP A 361 -37.03 0.41 -6.42
CA ASP A 361 -37.09 -0.87 -7.11
C ASP A 361 -36.06 -1.84 -6.50
N PRO A 362 -36.47 -3.05 -6.06
CA PRO A 362 -35.55 -4.07 -5.57
C PRO A 362 -34.38 -4.37 -6.51
N ALA A 363 -34.56 -4.27 -7.83
CA ALA A 363 -33.49 -4.48 -8.80
C ALA A 363 -32.36 -3.45 -8.68
N ILE A 364 -32.65 -2.22 -8.24
CA ILE A 364 -31.62 -1.20 -7.98
C ILE A 364 -30.76 -1.61 -6.79
N GLN A 365 -31.38 -2.13 -5.73
CA GLN A 365 -30.65 -2.65 -4.56
C GLN A 365 -29.76 -3.84 -4.95
N GLU A 366 -30.26 -4.77 -5.76
CA GLU A 366 -29.45 -5.90 -6.25
C GLU A 366 -28.24 -5.45 -7.07
N ILE A 367 -28.39 -4.42 -7.92
CA ILE A 367 -27.28 -3.82 -8.67
C ILE A 367 -26.28 -3.13 -7.74
N LEU A 368 -26.76 -2.45 -6.70
CA LEU A 368 -25.94 -1.80 -5.70
C LEU A 368 -25.10 -2.81 -4.90
N ASP A 369 -25.67 -3.94 -4.52
CA ASP A 369 -25.03 -5.01 -3.74
C ASP A 369 -23.82 -5.63 -4.45
N VAL A 370 -23.77 -5.54 -5.78
CA VAL A 370 -22.65 -6.02 -6.62
C VAL A 370 -21.98 -4.89 -7.41
N SER A 371 -22.05 -3.66 -6.90
CA SER A 371 -21.43 -2.48 -7.52
C SER A 371 -19.90 -2.56 -7.56
N ASP A 372 -19.28 -3.47 -6.80
CA ASP A 372 -17.86 -3.85 -6.87
C ASP A 372 -17.47 -4.37 -8.27
N LEU A 373 -18.45 -4.78 -9.08
CA LEU A 373 -18.26 -5.27 -10.45
C LEU A 373 -18.40 -4.21 -11.54
N ILE A 374 -18.78 -2.97 -11.20
CA ILE A 374 -18.88 -1.86 -12.16
C ILE A 374 -17.52 -1.60 -12.83
N PRO A 375 -16.39 -1.46 -12.08
CA PRO A 375 -15.06 -1.37 -12.68
C PRO A 375 -14.75 -2.55 -13.62
N LYS A 376 -13.95 -2.30 -14.65
CA LYS A 376 -13.36 -3.41 -15.42
C LYS A 376 -12.18 -3.99 -14.64
N ILE A 377 -12.42 -5.08 -13.92
CA ILE A 377 -11.36 -5.79 -13.18
C ILE A 377 -10.21 -6.21 -14.12
N SER A 378 -8.99 -6.06 -13.61
CA SER A 378 -7.70 -6.44 -14.19
C SER A 378 -7.17 -7.68 -13.45
N ASN A 379 -7.32 -8.85 -14.06
CA ASN A 379 -6.73 -10.08 -13.50
C ASN A 379 -5.26 -10.17 -13.92
N TRP A 380 -4.39 -10.48 -12.97
CA TRP A 380 -2.96 -10.65 -13.15
C TRP A 380 -2.53 -12.00 -12.58
N ILE A 381 -1.66 -12.70 -13.31
CA ILE A 381 -1.02 -13.92 -12.86
C ILE A 381 0.46 -13.61 -12.73
N ILE A 382 1.02 -13.78 -11.52
CA ILE A 382 2.40 -13.40 -11.19
C ILE A 382 3.14 -14.65 -10.72
N GLY A 383 4.30 -14.94 -11.30
CA GLY A 383 5.18 -16.03 -10.88
C GLY A 383 6.61 -15.78 -11.36
N GLY A 384 7.56 -16.50 -10.75
CA GLY A 384 8.95 -16.53 -11.22
C GLY A 384 9.11 -17.43 -12.44
N ASP A 385 10.32 -17.51 -12.98
CA ASP A 385 10.65 -18.31 -14.18
C ASP A 385 10.57 -19.83 -13.97
N GLY A 386 10.62 -20.30 -12.72
CA GLY A 386 10.51 -21.72 -12.37
C GLY A 386 9.08 -22.27 -12.33
N TRP A 387 8.08 -21.39 -12.18
CA TRP A 387 6.66 -21.72 -12.43
C TRP A 387 6.43 -21.61 -13.93
#